data_AF-A0A432EPZ2-F1
#
_entry.id   AF-A0A432EPZ2-F1
#
_cell.length_a   1.000
_cell.length_b   1.000
_cell.length_c   1.000
_cell.angle_alpha   90.00
_cell.angle_beta   90.00
_cell.angle_gamma   90.00
#
_symmetry.space_group_name_H-M   'P 1'
#
loop_
_entity.id
_entity.type
_entity.pdbx_description
1 polymer ?
#
loop_
_entity_poly.entity_id
_entity_poly.type
_entity_poly.pdbx_seq_one_letter_code
_entity_poly.pdbx_strand_id
1 'polypeptide(L)' 'MRFRDETRNRDVEVNLTPLIDVVFLLLIFFMVTTTFRQETKLQIELPESSSEQSLSQTDNTLQVEINADGKFALKG' A
#
# COMPACT_ATOMS: atom_id res chain seq x y z
N MET A 1 53.83 16.91 45.04
CA MET A 1 52.39 16.62 45.19
C MET A 1 51.90 16.01 43.89
N ARG A 2 51.35 14.80 43.94
CA ARG A 2 50.90 14.06 42.76
C ARG A 2 49.44 14.39 42.51
N PHE A 3 49.16 15.07 41.39
CA PHE A 3 47.79 15.32 40.94
C PHE A 3 47.23 14.03 40.37
N ARG A 4 46.28 13.43 41.08
CA ARG A 4 45.57 12.24 40.63
C ARG A 4 44.36 12.75 39.85
N ASP A 5 44.35 12.40 38.56
CA ASP A 5 43.29 12.77 37.63
C ASP A 5 42.08 11.84 37.86
N GLU A 6 41.12 12.31 38.64
CA GLU A 6 39.89 11.60 39.04
C GLU A 6 38.74 11.87 38.04
N THR A 7 39.02 12.10 36.74
CA THR A 7 37.96 12.28 35.72
C THR A 7 37.77 11.07 34.81
N ARG A 8 37.98 9.85 35.31
CA ARG A 8 37.77 8.62 34.53
C ARG A 8 36.66 7.72 35.10
N ASN A 9 35.53 8.29 35.46
CA ASN A 9 34.27 7.55 35.46
C ASN A 9 33.06 8.49 35.50
N ARG A 10 32.79 9.18 34.39
CA ARG A 10 31.43 9.69 34.15
C ARG A 10 30.73 8.62 33.34
N ASP A 11 29.96 7.78 34.02
CA ASP A 11 28.94 6.98 33.36
C ASP A 11 28.09 7.96 32.53
N VAL A 12 28.25 7.89 31.20
CA VAL A 12 27.50 8.74 30.28
C VAL A 12 26.08 8.19 30.27
N GLU A 13 25.22 8.78 31.10
CA GLU A 13 23.80 8.48 31.10
C GLU A 13 23.23 8.96 29.75
N VAL A 14 22.81 8.00 28.92
CA VAL A 14 22.24 8.31 27.60
C VAL A 14 20.87 8.95 27.80
N ASN A 15 20.71 10.18 27.32
CA ASN A 15 19.43 10.88 27.35
C ASN A 15 18.41 10.15 26.45
N LEU A 16 17.40 9.52 27.05
CA LEU A 16 16.37 8.76 26.32
C LEU A 16 15.35 9.66 25.63
N THR A 17 15.12 10.88 26.13
CA THR A 17 14.14 11.84 25.58
C THR A 17 14.31 12.11 24.08
N PRO A 18 15.50 12.46 23.56
CA PRO A 18 15.69 12.64 22.11
C PRO A 18 15.58 11.32 21.32
N LEU A 19 15.87 10.17 21.94
CA LEU A 19 15.77 8.87 21.27
C LEU A 19 14.31 8.45 21.07
N ILE A 20 13.47 8.70 22.08
CA ILE A 20 12.03 8.45 22.03
C ILE A 20 11.39 9.27 20.90
N ASP A 21 11.78 10.54 20.75
CA ASP A 21 11.27 11.43 19.69
C ASP A 21 11.57 10.87 18.29
N VAL A 22 12.80 10.43 18.04
CA VAL A 22 13.19 9.80 16.77
C VAL A 22 12.39 8.53 16.50
N VAL A 23 12.22 7.66 17.50
CA VAL A 23 11.43 6.43 17.34
C VAL A 23 9.96 6.74 17.07
N PHE A 24 9.39 7.71 17.78
CA PHE A 24 7.99 8.10 17.61
C PHE A 24 7.73 8.72 16.23
N LEU A 25 8.63 9.58 15.76
CA LEU A 25 8.60 10.14 14.41
C LEU A 25 8.65 9.04 13.34
N LEU A 26 9.50 8.03 13.52
CA LEU A 26 9.58 6.89 12.60
C LEU A 26 8.27 6.08 12.58
N LEU A 27 7.67 5.82 13.74
CA LEU A 27 6.39 5.10 13.82
C LEU A 27 5.26 5.86 13.13
N ILE A 28 5.16 7.18 13.34
CA ILE A 28 4.18 8.02 12.64
C ILE A 28 4.44 8.02 11.13
N PHE A 29 5.70 8.19 10.72
CA PHE A 29 6.07 8.15 9.32
C PHE A 29 5.65 6.83 8.66
N PHE A 30 5.95 5.69 9.29
CA PHE A 30 5.51 4.39 8.79
C PHE A 30 3.98 4.27 8.76
N MET A 31 3.29 4.66 9.82
CA MET A 31 1.83 4.59 9.91
C MET A 31 1.12 5.47 8.86
N VAL A 32 1.67 6.63 8.51
CA VAL A 32 1.12 7.53 7.50
C VAL A 32 1.47 7.07 6.08
N THR A 33 2.69 6.55 5.88
CA THR A 33 3.15 6.10 4.55
C THR A 33 2.68 4.69 4.18
N THR A 34 2.14 3.92 5.12
CA THR A 34 1.43 2.67 4.80
C THR A 34 0.18 2.99 3.97
N THR A 35 0.30 2.90 2.65
CA THR A 35 -0.86 2.98 1.77
C THR A 35 -1.65 1.67 1.89
N PHE A 36 -2.94 1.73 2.22
CA PHE A 36 -3.84 0.61 1.94
C PHE A 36 -3.88 0.43 0.43
N ARG A 37 -3.08 -0.50 -0.11
CA ARG A 37 -3.23 -0.92 -1.50
C ARG A 37 -4.51 -1.74 -1.60
N GLN A 38 -5.62 -1.06 -1.85
CA GLN A 38 -6.78 -1.71 -2.46
C GLN A 38 -6.33 -2.15 -3.84
N GLU A 39 -5.79 -3.36 -3.89
CA GLU A 39 -5.62 -4.08 -5.13
C GLU A 39 -7.02 -4.31 -5.70
N THR A 40 -7.52 -3.41 -6.54
CA THR A 40 -8.54 -3.74 -7.54
C THR A 40 -7.87 -4.65 -8.57
N LYS A 41 -7.43 -5.83 -8.15
CA LYS A 41 -7.06 -6.91 -9.05
C LYS A 41 -8.37 -7.47 -9.58
N LEU A 42 -8.90 -6.82 -10.60
CA LEU A 42 -9.74 -7.53 -11.54
C LEU A 42 -8.84 -8.61 -12.13
N GLN A 43 -9.02 -9.85 -11.68
CA GLN A 43 -8.26 -10.99 -12.17
C GLN A 43 -8.73 -11.27 -13.60
N ILE A 44 -8.08 -10.65 -14.58
CA ILE A 44 -8.36 -10.88 -15.99
C ILE A 44 -7.64 -12.17 -16.38
N GLU A 45 -8.40 -13.25 -16.52
CA GLU A 45 -7.90 -14.46 -17.17
C GLU A 45 -7.90 -14.23 -18.68
N LEU A 46 -6.71 -14.24 -19.29
CA LEU A 46 -6.60 -14.18 -20.74
C LEU A 46 -7.04 -15.53 -21.32
N PRO A 47 -8.06 -15.58 -22.20
CA PRO A 47 -8.43 -16.82 -22.85
C PRO A 47 -7.34 -17.24 -23.85
N GLU A 48 -6.96 -18.51 -23.82
CA GLU A 48 -6.16 -19.13 -24.86
C GLU A 48 -6.99 -19.22 -26.15
N SER A 49 -6.40 -18.82 -27.29
CA SER A 49 -7.11 -18.74 -28.57
C SER A 49 -7.47 -20.14 -29.08
N SER A 50 -8.71 -20.58 -28.89
CA SER A 50 -9.31 -21.62 -29.74
C SER A 50 -9.80 -20.97 -31.03
N SER A 51 -8.95 -20.94 -32.05
CA SER A 51 -9.44 -20.77 -33.42
C SER A 51 -10.47 -21.86 -33.66
N GLU A 52 -11.64 -21.48 -34.17
CA GLU A 52 -12.74 -22.38 -34.56
C GLU A 52 -13.78 -22.70 -33.47
N GLN A 53 -14.49 -21.70 -32.95
CA GLN A 53 -15.95 -21.81 -32.71
C GLN A 53 -16.52 -20.50 -32.16
N SER A 54 -17.07 -19.66 -33.04
CA SER A 54 -18.40 -19.06 -32.90
C SER A 54 -18.59 -17.96 -33.96
N LEU A 55 -18.91 -18.39 -35.19
CA LEU A 55 -19.58 -17.51 -36.16
C LEU A 55 -21.10 -17.67 -36.10
N SER A 56 -21.63 -18.23 -35.01
CA SER A 56 -23.06 -18.54 -34.90
C SER A 56 -23.45 -18.74 -33.44
N GLN A 57 -23.67 -17.67 -32.69
CA GLN A 57 -24.57 -17.71 -31.52
C GLN A 57 -25.06 -16.31 -31.12
N THR A 58 -26.20 -15.97 -31.73
CA THR A 58 -27.36 -15.32 -31.11
C THR A 58 -27.26 -13.84 -30.73
N ASP A 59 -28.15 -13.08 -31.37
CA ASP A 59 -28.53 -11.66 -31.21
C ASP A 59 -28.97 -11.24 -29.79
N ASN A 60 -28.21 -11.59 -28.76
CA ASN A 60 -28.53 -11.24 -27.37
C ASN A 60 -27.35 -10.51 -26.71
N THR A 61 -26.84 -9.48 -27.39
CA THR A 61 -25.80 -8.60 -26.87
C THR A 61 -26.39 -7.65 -25.83
N LEU A 62 -26.11 -7.91 -24.55
CA LEU A 62 -26.48 -7.00 -23.47
C LEU A 62 -25.46 -5.87 -23.37
N GLN A 63 -25.87 -4.63 -23.65
CA GLN A 63 -25.02 -3.47 -23.53
C GLN A 63 -25.14 -2.89 -22.11
N VAL A 64 -24.01 -2.81 -21.41
CA VAL A 64 -23.91 -2.21 -20.07
C VAL A 64 -23.15 -0.89 -20.18
N GLU A 65 -23.77 0.20 -19.76
CA GLU A 65 -23.18 1.55 -19.74
C GLU A 65 -22.89 1.96 -18.28
N ILE A 66 -21.66 2.42 -18.03
CA ILE A 66 -21.17 2.78 -16.69
C ILE A 66 -20.73 4.24 -16.70
N ASN A 67 -21.35 5.08 -15.90
CA ASN A 67 -20.98 6.49 -15.76
C ASN A 67 -19.94 6.70 -14.65
N ALA A 68 -19.24 7.84 -14.67
CA ALA A 68 -18.19 8.19 -13.70
C ALA A 68 -18.67 8.21 -12.24
N ASP A 69 -19.96 8.43 -12.01
CA ASP A 69 -20.60 8.38 -10.68
C ASP A 69 -20.91 6.96 -10.19
N GLY A 70 -20.50 5.92 -10.94
CA GLY A 70 -20.78 4.52 -10.61
C GLY A 70 -22.22 4.10 -10.85
N LYS A 71 -22.98 4.84 -11.67
CA LYS A 71 -24.33 4.45 -12.09
C LYS A 71 -24.26 3.57 -13.33
N PHE A 72 -25.06 2.51 -13.32
CA PHE A 72 -25.11 1.51 -14.39
C PHE A 72 -26.46 1.54 -15.11
N ALA A 73 -26.45 1.43 -16.43
CA ALA A 73 -27.65 1.27 -17.25
C ALA A 73 -27.51 0.05 -18.17
N LEU A 74 -28.60 -0.69 -18.34
CA LEU A 74 -28.70 -1.82 -19.25
C LEU A 74 -29.49 -1.38 -20.48
N LYS A 75 -28.91 -1.54 -21.67
CA LYS A 75 -29.64 -1.43 -22.94
C LYS A 75 -29.75 -2.85 -23.50
N GLY A 76 -31.00 -3.30 -23.60
CA GLY A 76 -31.41 -4.53 -24.30
C GLY A 76 -32.26 -4.18 -25.49
#